data_AF-A0A317ZE79-F1
#
_entry.id   AF-A0A317ZE79-F1
#
_cell.length_a   1.000
_cell.length_b   1.000
_cell.length_c   1.000
_cell.angle_alpha   90.00
_cell.angle_beta   90.00
_cell.angle_gamma   90.00
#
_symmetry.space_group_name_H-M   'P 1'
#
loop_
_entity.id
_entity.type
_entity.pdbx_description
1 polymer ?
#
loop_
_entity_poly.entity_id
_entity_poly.type
_entity_poly.pdbx_seq_one_letter_code
_entity_poly.pdbx_strand_id
1 'polypeptide(L)' 'MKQSTKSNTNKSLFKNLTWDYFKAFINKKLSDPKTKHIYQKRKIDVESTFVNLKANLGFQRLSVRTQSKVECELG' A
#
# COMPACT_ATOMS: atom_id res chain seq x y z
N MET A 1 9.79 34.68 -8.04
CA MET A 1 11.00 34.24 -7.31
C MET A 1 10.57 33.32 -6.18
N LYS A 2 10.81 32.00 -6.29
CA LYS A 2 10.37 31.01 -5.30
C LYS A 2 11.41 30.93 -4.17
N GLN A 3 10.90 30.94 -2.94
CA GLN A 3 11.64 31.21 -1.71
C GLN A 3 12.84 30.27 -1.51
N SER A 4 13.98 30.88 -1.17
CA SER A 4 15.22 30.21 -0.75
C SER A 4 14.98 29.32 0.47
N THR A 5 15.33 28.04 0.36
CA THR A 5 15.34 27.14 1.52
C THR A 5 16.47 27.55 2.46
N LYS A 6 16.12 27.97 3.68
CA LYS A 6 17.08 28.27 4.76
C LYS A 6 18.07 27.10 4.90
N SER A 7 19.35 27.37 4.68
CA SER A 7 20.44 26.37 4.57
C SER A 7 20.92 25.81 5.92
N ASN A 8 20.38 26.28 7.04
CA ASN A 8 20.93 26.01 8.38
C ASN A 8 19.84 25.60 9.38
N THR A 9 19.11 24.53 9.08
CA THR A 9 18.21 23.89 10.04
C THR A 9 18.36 22.39 9.92
N ASN A 10 18.75 21.72 11.02
CA ASN A 10 18.85 20.26 11.06
C ASN A 10 17.46 19.66 10.82
N LYS A 11 17.27 18.95 9.71
CA LYS A 11 16.04 18.22 9.42
C LYS A 11 15.98 16.99 10.32
N SER A 12 14.98 16.92 11.21
CA SER A 12 14.71 15.69 11.96
C SER A 12 14.03 14.67 11.04
N LEU A 13 14.56 13.44 11.02
CA LEU A 13 13.97 12.33 10.27
C LEU A 13 13.35 11.36 11.26
N PHE A 14 12.02 11.30 11.27
CA PHE A 14 11.27 10.33 12.05
C PHE A 14 11.09 9.05 11.23
N LYS A 15 11.58 7.91 11.73
CA LYS A 15 11.35 6.59 11.14
C LYS A 15 10.29 5.83 11.92
N ASN A 16 9.36 5.22 11.21
CA ASN A 16 8.43 4.26 11.81
C ASN A 16 9.09 2.88 11.86
N LEU A 17 9.64 2.54 13.02
CA LEU A 17 10.35 1.28 13.24
C LEU A 17 9.44 0.06 13.10
N THR A 18 8.18 0.17 13.51
CA THR A 18 7.18 -0.89 13.37
C THR A 18 6.94 -1.22 11.90
N TRP A 19 6.88 -0.20 11.04
CA TRP A 19 6.72 -0.38 9.60
C TRP A 19 7.95 -1.04 8.95
N ASP A 20 9.15 -0.64 9.37
CA ASP A 20 10.39 -1.23 8.89
C ASP A 20 10.52 -2.70 9.31
N TYR A 21 10.10 -3.04 10.52
CA TYR A 21 10.00 -4.43 11.00
C TYR A 21 9.12 -5.29 10.09
N PHE A 22 7.90 -4.84 9.79
CA PHE A 22 6.98 -5.61 8.94
C PHE A 22 7.47 -5.73 7.49
N LYS A 23 8.09 -4.68 6.94
CA LYS A 23 8.73 -4.77 5.61
C LYS A 23 9.85 -5.81 5.59
N ALA A 24 10.73 -5.81 6.59
CA ALA A 24 11.81 -6.79 6.70
C ALA A 24 11.27 -8.23 6.83
N PHE A 25 10.23 -8.42 7.65
CA PHE A 25 9.57 -9.71 7.82
C PHE A 25 8.95 -10.24 6.53
N ILE A 26 8.21 -9.39 5.80
CA ILE A 26 7.60 -9.76 4.51
C ILE A 26 8.68 -10.06 3.47
N ASN A 27 9.72 -9.23 3.40
CA ASN A 27 10.84 -9.45 2.47
C ASN A 27 11.52 -10.80 2.73
N LYS A 28 11.78 -11.14 4.00
CA LYS A 28 12.35 -12.45 4.37
C LYS A 28 11.47 -13.61 3.90
N LYS A 29 10.14 -13.50 4.02
CA LYS A 29 9.20 -14.52 3.53
C LYS A 29 9.16 -14.60 2.00
N LEU A 30 9.26 -13.47 1.31
CA LEU A 30 9.25 -13.41 -0.16
C LEU A 30 10.60 -13.75 -0.80
N SER A 31 11.68 -13.84 -0.03
CA SER A 31 12.97 -14.33 -0.51
C SER A 31 12.94 -15.82 -0.86
N ASP A 32 12.06 -16.61 -0.22
CA ASP A 32 11.89 -18.02 -0.57
C ASP A 32 11.19 -18.16 -1.94
N PRO A 33 11.81 -18.84 -2.93
CA PRO A 33 11.26 -18.93 -4.29
C PRO A 33 9.88 -19.60 -4.34
N LYS A 34 9.62 -20.59 -3.48
CA LYS A 34 8.32 -21.28 -3.43
C LYS A 34 7.21 -20.33 -2.95
N THR A 35 7.47 -19.63 -1.84
CA THR A 35 6.53 -18.65 -1.28
C THR A 35 6.31 -17.47 -2.22
N LYS A 36 7.38 -16.99 -2.88
CA LYS A 36 7.32 -15.92 -3.89
C LYS A 36 6.41 -16.29 -5.05
N HIS A 37 6.54 -17.50 -5.60
CA HIS A 37 5.70 -17.97 -6.71
C HIS A 37 4.22 -18.02 -6.32
N ILE A 38 3.90 -18.55 -5.14
CA ILE A 38 2.52 -18.59 -4.62
C ILE A 38 1.96 -17.17 -4.44
N TYR A 39 2.76 -16.25 -3.89
CA TYR A 39 2.37 -14.85 -3.74
C TYR A 39 2.10 -14.18 -5.09
N GLN A 40 2.96 -14.38 -6.09
CA GLN A 40 2.79 -13.81 -7.44
C GLN A 40 1.50 -14.29 -8.09
N LYS A 41 1.22 -15.60 -8.03
CA LYS A 41 -0.03 -16.17 -8.56
C LYS A 41 -1.25 -15.57 -7.86
N ARG A 42 -1.25 -15.54 -6.52
CA ARG A 42 -2.32 -14.89 -5.74
C ARG A 42 -2.45 -13.41 -6.06
N LYS A 43 -1.35 -12.70 -6.29
CA LYS A 43 -1.39 -11.27 -6.61
C LYS A 43 -2.11 -11.03 -7.93
N ILE A 44 -1.91 -11.88 -8.93
CA ILE A 44 -2.59 -11.76 -10.22
C ILE A 44 -4.05 -12.20 -10.08
N ASP A 45 -4.30 -13.39 -9.53
CA ASP A 45 -5.65 -13.98 -9.46
C ASP A 45 -6.59 -13.15 -8.58
N VAL A 46 -6.11 -12.73 -7.41
CA VAL A 46 -6.91 -11.95 -6.47
C VAL A 46 -7.16 -10.54 -7.01
N GLU A 47 -6.13 -9.82 -7.48
CA GLU A 47 -6.33 -8.47 -8.03
C GLU A 47 -7.20 -8.49 -9.29
N SER A 48 -7.05 -9.48 -10.18
CA SER A 48 -7.92 -9.65 -11.36
C SER A 48 -9.38 -9.83 -10.96
N THR A 49 -9.64 -10.68 -9.96
CA THR A 49 -11.00 -10.90 -9.44
C THR A 49 -11.56 -9.63 -8.81
N PHE A 50 -10.77 -8.91 -8.01
CA PHE A 50 -11.19 -7.65 -7.40
C PHE A 50 -11.43 -6.56 -8.44
N VAL A 51 -10.63 -6.48 -9.50
CA VAL A 51 -10.83 -5.55 -10.62
C VAL A 51 -12.12 -5.87 -11.36
N ASN A 52 -12.39 -7.15 -11.65
CA ASN A 52 -13.63 -7.58 -12.29
C ASN A 52 -14.86 -7.27 -11.42
N LEU A 53 -14.80 -7.58 -10.12
CA LEU A 53 -15.87 -7.20 -9.18
C LEU A 53 -16.07 -5.69 -9.16
N LYS A 54 -14.98 -4.92 -9.14
CA LYS A 54 -15.04 -3.46 -9.14
C LYS A 54 -15.71 -2.89 -10.39
N ALA A 55 -15.38 -3.45 -11.55
CA ALA A 55 -15.96 -3.06 -12.83
C ALA A 55 -17.46 -3.42 -12.91
N ASN A 56 -17.82 -4.64 -12.48
CA ASN A 56 -19.18 -5.14 -12.56
C ASN A 56 -20.13 -4.47 -11.54
N LEU A 57 -19.62 -4.11 -10.35
CA LEU A 57 -20.41 -3.52 -9.27
C LEU A 57 -20.39 -1.98 -9.27
N GLY A 58 -19.79 -1.35 -10.29
CA GLY A 58 -19.80 0.11 -10.44
C GLY A 58 -19.01 0.89 -9.38
N PHE A 59 -18.12 0.24 -8.62
CA PHE A 59 -17.34 0.89 -7.57
C PHE A 59 -16.32 1.89 -8.17
N GLN A 60 -16.61 3.19 -8.12
CA GLN A 60 -15.70 4.23 -8.65
C GLN A 60 -14.42 4.39 -7.79
N ARG A 61 -14.48 4.16 -6.47
CA ARG A 61 -13.32 4.23 -5.55
C ARG A 61 -13.54 3.41 -4.28
N LEU A 62 -12.51 2.66 -3.85
CA LEU A 62 -12.40 2.13 -2.48
C LEU A 62 -10.97 2.37 -2.01
N SER A 63 -10.75 3.32 -1.09
CA SER A 63 -9.44 3.52 -0.46
C SER A 63 -9.25 2.48 0.65
N VAL A 64 -8.82 1.27 0.28
CA VAL A 64 -8.58 0.17 1.24
C VAL A 64 -7.34 0.43 2.11
N ARG A 65 -6.59 1.51 1.84
CA ARG A 65 -5.39 1.87 2.60
C ARG A 65 -5.59 3.25 3.21
N THR A 66 -5.93 3.23 4.50
CA THR A 66 -5.74 4.34 5.44
C THR A 66 -6.86 5.38 5.51
N GLN A 67 -8.10 5.00 5.84
CA GLN A 67 -9.03 5.94 6.46
C GLN A 67 -10.07 5.23 7.35
N SER A 68 -9.99 5.46 8.66
CA SER A 68 -11.13 5.30 9.56
C SER A 68 -12.18 6.33 9.16
N LYS A 69 -13.41 5.87 8.86
CA LYS A 69 -14.55 6.65 8.34
C LYS A 69 -14.58 6.75 6.80
N VAL A 70 -14.94 5.63 6.17
CA VAL A 70 -15.54 5.67 4.82
C VAL A 70 -17.00 5.28 5.04
N GLU A 71 -17.89 6.27 5.06
CA GLU A 71 -19.31 5.99 4.88
C GLU A 71 -19.51 5.57 3.42
N CYS A 72 -20.13 4.41 3.24
CA CYS A 72 -20.48 3.90 1.92
C CYS A 72 -21.70 4.68 1.43
N GLU A 73 -21.47 5.66 0.57
CA GLU A 73 -22.52 6.22 -0.29
C GLU A 73 -22.81 5.22 -1.41
N LEU A 74 -23.53 4.14 -1.10
CA LEU A 74 -24.32 3.47 -2.12
C LEU A 74 -25.57 4.34 -2.34
N GLY A 75 -25.50 5.22 -3.34
CA GLY A 75 -26.64 6.00 -3.84
C GLY A 75 -26.66 7.45 -3.38
#